data_AF-A0A928CTF0-F1
#
_entry.id   AF-A0A928CTF0-F1
#
_cell.length_a   1.000
_cell.length_b   1.000
_cell.length_c   1.000
_cell.angle_alpha   90.00
_cell.angle_beta   90.00
_cell.angle_gamma   90.00
#
_symmetry.space_group_name_H-M   'P 1'
#
loop_
_entity.id
_entity.type
_entity.pdbx_description
1 polymer ?
#
loop_
_entity_poly.entity_id
_entity_poly.type
_entity_poly.pdbx_seq_one_letter_code
_entity_poly.pdbx_strand_id
1 'polypeptide(L)'
;MNDPILKPERFSGHKLADYLIANPQAQGNFKWHTLRSCMWTRLLVQCPHFASWCDFGKINRQDAKKILLAQWNLVSSFKEELLSLKDWAELIVVHPELADHCDLNRIRGDGWKMILAKHPELVARCPLEKFSTYAWRTVLPVCPELADRCPWEKFTGFEWALLLQDKSMFADRCPWSKLTISSWRDLLRKKPGFLANFSLDFYPGPDEFSTLLRICCIGETALPHGMFENFSATPPLFWFSGRWTSSMPGNI
;
A
#
# COMPACT_ATOMS: atom_id res chain seq x y z
N MET A 1 -50.34 -11.85 26.85
CA MET A 1 -50.37 -12.49 25.52
C MET A 1 -49.22 -13.48 25.49
N ASN A 2 -49.52 -14.78 25.60
CA ASN A 2 -48.52 -15.83 25.46
C ASN A 2 -48.22 -15.94 23.96
N ASP A 3 -47.06 -15.44 23.55
CA ASP A 3 -46.54 -15.66 22.21
C ASP A 3 -46.52 -17.18 21.97
N PRO A 4 -47.14 -17.71 20.90
CA PRO A 4 -47.19 -19.14 20.66
C PRO A 4 -45.75 -19.66 20.65
N ILE A 5 -45.46 -20.59 21.56
CA ILE A 5 -44.14 -21.19 21.78
C ILE A 5 -43.54 -21.54 20.41
N LEU A 6 -42.69 -20.65 19.91
CA LEU A 6 -42.04 -20.78 18.62
C LEU A 6 -41.13 -22.00 18.75
N LYS A 7 -41.53 -23.12 18.14
CA LYS A 7 -40.75 -24.36 18.16
C LYS A 7 -39.54 -24.19 17.23
N PRO A 8 -38.32 -23.93 17.76
CA PRO A 8 -37.18 -23.57 16.92
C PRO A 8 -36.74 -24.73 16.01
N GLU A 9 -37.14 -25.95 16.37
CA GLU A 9 -36.95 -27.20 15.63
C GLU A 9 -37.50 -27.17 14.19
N ARG A 10 -38.44 -26.28 13.89
CA ARG A 10 -39.07 -26.12 12.57
C ARG A 10 -38.49 -24.97 11.75
N PHE A 11 -37.54 -24.22 12.29
CA PHE A 11 -36.98 -23.08 11.58
C PHE A 11 -36.09 -23.50 10.41
N SER A 12 -36.19 -22.75 9.31
CA SER A 12 -35.15 -22.74 8.29
C SER A 12 -33.89 -22.07 8.85
N GLY A 13 -32.73 -22.29 8.23
CA GLY A 13 -31.47 -21.72 8.73
C GLY A 13 -31.50 -20.19 8.90
N HIS A 14 -32.14 -19.46 7.98
CA HIS A 14 -32.31 -17.99 8.12
C HIS A 14 -33.15 -17.62 9.33
N LYS A 15 -34.34 -18.23 9.48
CA LYS A 15 -35.23 -17.97 10.62
C LYS A 15 -34.58 -18.34 11.95
N LEU A 16 -33.79 -19.41 11.97
CA LEU A 16 -33.03 -19.81 13.14
C LEU A 16 -31.97 -18.76 13.51
N ALA A 17 -31.18 -18.29 12.55
CA ALA A 17 -30.19 -17.25 12.80
C ALA A 17 -30.84 -15.95 13.31
N ASP A 18 -31.92 -15.49 12.67
CA ASP A 18 -32.64 -14.28 13.08
C ASP A 18 -33.25 -14.43 14.49
N TYR A 19 -33.82 -15.60 14.80
CA TYR A 19 -34.35 -15.90 16.13
C TYR A 19 -33.27 -15.88 17.21
N LEU A 20 -32.11 -16.51 16.97
CA LEU A 20 -31.01 -16.57 17.93
C LEU A 20 -30.36 -15.20 18.15
N ILE A 21 -30.28 -14.37 17.10
CA ILE A 21 -29.86 -12.97 17.21
C ILE A 21 -30.82 -12.18 18.11
N ALA A 22 -32.13 -12.35 17.92
CA ALA A 22 -33.14 -11.68 18.74
C ALA A 22 -33.22 -12.24 20.18
N ASN A 23 -32.74 -13.47 20.39
CA ASN A 23 -32.79 -14.16 21.68
C ASN A 23 -31.42 -14.77 22.03
N PRO A 24 -30.41 -13.97 22.39
CA PRO A 24 -29.04 -14.45 22.65
C PRO A 24 -28.95 -15.48 23.78
N GLN A 25 -29.90 -15.46 24.71
CA GLN A 25 -29.97 -16.39 25.86
C GLN A 25 -30.74 -17.68 25.55
N ALA A 26 -31.24 -17.85 24.32
CA ALA A 26 -32.02 -19.03 23.97
C ALA A 26 -31.19 -20.31 24.12
N GLN A 27 -31.71 -21.25 24.90
CA GLN A 27 -31.12 -22.57 25.10
C GLN A 27 -32.01 -23.61 24.43
N GLY A 28 -31.40 -24.63 23.82
CA GLY A 28 -32.14 -25.71 23.18
C GLY A 28 -31.31 -26.49 22.19
N ASN A 29 -31.87 -27.61 21.73
CA ASN A 29 -31.27 -28.43 20.68
C ASN A 29 -31.62 -27.82 19.31
N PHE A 30 -30.84 -26.84 18.87
CA PHE A 30 -31.04 -26.18 17.58
C PHE A 30 -30.42 -27.00 16.44
N LYS A 31 -31.03 -26.92 15.24
CA LYS A 31 -30.50 -27.56 14.03
C LYS A 31 -29.35 -26.77 13.42
N TRP A 32 -28.24 -26.66 14.15
CA TRP A 32 -27.03 -25.91 13.76
C TRP A 32 -26.50 -26.27 12.37
N HIS A 33 -26.62 -27.53 11.98
CA HIS A 33 -26.21 -28.02 10.66
C HIS A 33 -26.95 -27.37 9.48
N THR A 34 -28.09 -26.70 9.72
CA THR A 34 -28.83 -25.95 8.68
C THR A 34 -28.27 -24.56 8.42
N LEU A 35 -27.40 -24.05 9.30
CA LEU A 35 -26.77 -22.75 9.14
C LEU A 35 -25.64 -22.82 8.11
N ARG A 36 -25.74 -21.95 7.10
CA ARG A 36 -24.69 -21.73 6.09
C ARG A 36 -23.71 -20.67 6.57
N SER A 37 -22.56 -20.57 5.90
CA SER A 37 -21.50 -19.59 6.17
C SER A 37 -22.00 -18.16 6.44
N CYS A 38 -22.87 -17.62 5.57
CA CYS A 38 -23.38 -16.26 5.72
C CYS A 38 -24.33 -16.10 6.92
N MET A 39 -25.03 -17.15 7.33
CA MET A 39 -25.89 -17.15 8.52
C MET A 39 -25.04 -17.20 9.79
N TRP A 40 -24.01 -18.05 9.81
CA TRP A 40 -23.02 -18.06 10.88
C TRP A 40 -22.32 -16.73 11.03
N THR A 41 -21.97 -16.07 9.91
CA THR A 41 -21.39 -14.73 9.92
C THR A 41 -22.29 -13.73 10.63
N ARG A 42 -23.56 -13.66 10.24
CA ARG A 42 -24.53 -12.75 10.87
C ARG A 42 -24.68 -13.05 12.36
N LEU A 43 -24.78 -14.33 12.72
CA LEU A 43 -24.96 -14.77 14.10
C LEU A 43 -23.72 -14.45 14.95
N LEU A 44 -22.53 -14.87 14.55
CA LEU A 44 -21.31 -14.73 15.34
C LEU A 44 -20.85 -13.28 15.46
N VAL A 45 -21.10 -12.43 14.46
CA VAL A 45 -20.81 -10.98 14.55
C VAL A 45 -21.60 -10.35 15.70
N GLN A 46 -22.85 -10.78 15.94
CA GLN A 46 -23.72 -10.19 16.97
C GLN A 46 -23.74 -10.97 18.29
N CYS A 47 -23.48 -12.27 18.24
CA CYS A 47 -23.61 -13.21 19.35
C CYS A 47 -22.44 -14.21 19.34
N PRO A 48 -21.21 -13.76 19.66
CA PRO A 48 -20.00 -14.57 19.58
C PRO A 48 -20.00 -15.77 20.55
N HIS A 49 -20.80 -15.75 21.62
CA HIS A 49 -20.92 -16.88 22.54
C HIS A 49 -21.50 -18.14 21.87
N PHE A 50 -22.15 -18.02 20.71
CA PHE A 50 -22.58 -19.18 19.93
C PHE A 50 -21.44 -19.88 19.17
N ALA A 51 -20.20 -19.39 19.27
CA ALA A 51 -19.04 -19.97 18.60
C ALA A 51 -18.81 -21.45 18.94
N SER A 52 -19.13 -21.90 20.15
CA SER A 52 -18.96 -23.30 20.57
C SER A 52 -19.82 -24.29 19.79
N TRP A 53 -20.89 -23.83 19.12
CA TRP A 53 -21.74 -24.67 18.26
C TRP A 53 -21.46 -24.45 16.77
N CYS A 54 -20.52 -23.56 16.44
CA CYS A 54 -20.21 -23.23 15.08
C CYS A 54 -19.34 -24.31 14.42
N ASP A 55 -19.77 -24.74 13.23
CA ASP A 55 -18.96 -25.54 12.33
C ASP A 55 -18.07 -24.60 11.49
N PHE A 56 -16.93 -24.20 12.05
CA PHE A 56 -15.98 -23.29 11.39
C PHE A 56 -15.46 -23.81 10.04
N GLY A 57 -15.53 -25.13 9.80
CA GLY A 57 -15.17 -25.73 8.51
C GLY A 57 -16.12 -25.36 7.37
N LYS A 58 -17.33 -24.88 7.67
CA LYS A 58 -18.30 -24.39 6.67
C LYS A 58 -18.15 -22.91 6.36
N ILE A 59 -17.33 -22.18 7.12
CA ILE A 59 -17.17 -20.74 6.92
C ILE A 59 -16.19 -20.51 5.78
N ASN A 60 -16.66 -19.80 4.75
CA ASN A 60 -15.79 -19.41 3.63
C ASN A 60 -14.87 -18.25 4.04
N ARG A 61 -13.82 -18.02 3.25
CA ARG A 61 -12.81 -16.97 3.47
C ARG A 61 -13.41 -15.57 3.72
N GLN A 62 -14.40 -15.15 2.92
CA GLN A 62 -14.97 -13.80 3.02
C GLN A 62 -15.77 -13.60 4.30
N ASP A 63 -16.49 -14.64 4.70
CA ASP A 63 -17.28 -14.68 5.91
C ASP A 63 -16.41 -14.78 7.16
N ALA A 64 -15.34 -15.59 7.12
CA ALA A 64 -14.32 -15.65 8.17
C ALA A 64 -13.70 -14.27 8.43
N LYS A 65 -13.32 -13.57 7.35
CA LYS A 65 -12.79 -12.21 7.44
C LYS A 65 -13.77 -11.25 8.11
N LYS A 66 -15.06 -11.28 7.74
CA LYS A 66 -16.09 -10.44 8.37
C LYS A 66 -16.27 -10.74 9.85
N ILE A 67 -16.25 -12.03 10.22
CA ILE A 67 -16.33 -12.45 11.62
C ILE A 67 -15.12 -11.91 12.40
N LEU A 68 -13.91 -12.09 11.89
CA LEU A 68 -12.68 -11.67 12.58
C LEU A 68 -12.51 -10.15 12.65
N LEU A 69 -13.05 -9.41 11.67
CA LEU A 69 -13.13 -7.95 11.77
C LEU A 69 -14.04 -7.50 12.93
N ALA A 70 -15.07 -8.25 13.27
CA ALA A 70 -15.98 -7.92 14.37
C ALA A 70 -15.61 -8.57 15.71
N GLN A 71 -15.03 -9.77 15.67
CA GLN A 71 -14.82 -10.67 16.81
C GLN A 71 -13.46 -11.36 16.64
N TRP A 72 -12.38 -10.58 16.76
CA TRP A 72 -11.02 -11.04 16.51
C TRP A 72 -10.60 -12.19 17.44
N ASN A 73 -11.16 -12.24 18.65
CA ASN A 73 -10.93 -13.27 19.66
C ASN A 73 -11.33 -14.69 19.20
N LEU A 74 -12.11 -14.81 18.12
CA LEU A 74 -12.45 -16.10 17.52
C LEU A 74 -11.37 -16.64 16.57
N VAL A 75 -10.25 -15.93 16.39
CA VAL A 75 -9.17 -16.31 15.46
C VAL A 75 -8.65 -17.73 15.67
N SER A 76 -8.55 -18.21 16.91
CA SER A 76 -8.09 -19.56 17.23
C SER A 76 -9.03 -20.66 16.73
N SER A 77 -10.27 -20.29 16.34
CA SER A 77 -11.25 -21.22 15.78
C SER A 77 -11.11 -21.38 14.26
N PHE A 78 -10.33 -20.53 13.60
CA PHE A 78 -10.09 -20.56 12.17
C PHE A 78 -8.73 -21.17 11.84
N LYS A 79 -8.67 -21.89 10.70
CA LYS A 79 -7.39 -22.31 10.13
C LYS A 79 -6.70 -21.10 9.49
N GLU A 80 -5.40 -20.94 9.73
CA GLU A 80 -4.59 -19.84 9.16
C GLU A 80 -4.69 -19.77 7.63
N GLU A 81 -4.69 -20.94 6.98
CA GLU A 81 -4.73 -21.13 5.53
C GLU A 81 -6.03 -20.63 4.87
N LEU A 82 -7.09 -20.43 5.65
CA LEU A 82 -8.38 -19.96 5.15
C LEU A 82 -8.28 -18.52 4.62
N LEU A 83 -7.40 -17.72 5.22
CA LEU A 83 -7.21 -16.31 4.91
C LEU A 83 -5.97 -16.13 4.03
N SER A 84 -6.07 -15.20 3.09
CA SER A 84 -4.87 -14.79 2.35
C SER A 84 -3.99 -13.87 3.21
N LEU A 85 -2.72 -13.74 2.84
CA LEU A 85 -1.79 -12.79 3.46
C LEU A 85 -2.28 -11.34 3.41
N LYS A 86 -3.04 -10.99 2.36
CA LYS A 86 -3.68 -9.68 2.26
C LYS A 86 -4.81 -9.51 3.29
N ASP A 87 -5.60 -10.56 3.53
CA ASP A 87 -6.65 -10.49 4.56
C ASP A 87 -6.06 -10.39 5.95
N TRP A 88 -4.96 -11.12 6.22
CA TRP A 88 -4.21 -10.98 7.46
C TRP A 88 -3.69 -9.56 7.66
N ALA A 89 -3.09 -8.95 6.64
CA ALA A 89 -2.64 -7.56 6.75
C ALA A 89 -3.80 -6.59 7.03
N GLU A 90 -4.93 -6.74 6.35
CA GLU A 90 -6.13 -5.92 6.61
C GLU A 90 -6.71 -6.15 8.01
N LEU A 91 -6.70 -7.39 8.51
CA LEU A 91 -7.16 -7.73 9.85
C LEU A 91 -6.24 -7.15 10.93
N ILE A 92 -4.92 -7.27 10.78
CA ILE A 92 -3.92 -6.72 11.71
C ILE A 92 -4.01 -5.19 11.76
N VAL A 93 -4.31 -4.55 10.63
CA VAL A 93 -4.55 -3.10 10.59
C VAL A 93 -5.71 -2.68 11.50
N VAL A 94 -6.74 -3.52 11.64
CA VAL A 94 -7.89 -3.23 12.52
C VAL A 94 -7.65 -3.72 13.95
N HIS A 95 -7.07 -4.90 14.11
CA HIS A 95 -6.80 -5.58 15.38
C HIS A 95 -5.34 -6.04 15.43
N PRO A 96 -4.41 -5.18 15.90
CA PRO A 96 -2.97 -5.49 15.90
C PRO A 96 -2.60 -6.74 16.72
N GLU A 97 -3.44 -7.15 17.66
CA GLU A 97 -3.31 -8.39 18.45
C GLU A 97 -3.31 -9.64 17.57
N LEU A 98 -3.94 -9.58 16.39
CA LEU A 98 -3.93 -10.68 15.41
C LEU A 98 -2.54 -10.97 14.82
N ALA A 99 -1.57 -10.08 15.04
CA ALA A 99 -0.19 -10.32 14.61
C ALA A 99 0.43 -11.57 15.26
N ASP A 100 -0.08 -12.01 16.42
CA ASP A 100 0.37 -13.24 17.10
C ASP A 100 -0.20 -14.53 16.49
N HIS A 101 -1.20 -14.40 15.62
CA HIS A 101 -1.92 -15.53 15.00
C HIS A 101 -1.58 -15.72 13.51
N CYS A 102 -0.65 -14.94 12.99
CA CYS A 102 -0.22 -14.98 11.60
C CYS A 102 1.30 -15.09 11.51
N ASP A 103 1.82 -15.90 10.59
CA ASP A 103 3.23 -15.85 10.25
C ASP A 103 3.57 -14.56 9.49
N LEU A 104 3.99 -13.55 10.26
CA LEU A 104 4.38 -12.22 9.78
C LEU A 104 5.50 -12.27 8.72
N ASN A 105 6.29 -13.35 8.67
CA ASN A 105 7.32 -13.54 7.64
C ASN A 105 6.77 -13.66 6.23
N ARG A 106 5.49 -14.05 6.11
CA ARG A 106 4.84 -14.26 4.81
C ARG A 106 4.22 -12.97 4.28
N ILE A 107 4.01 -11.95 5.12
CA ILE A 107 3.43 -10.67 4.70
C ILE A 107 4.40 -9.94 3.78
N ARG A 108 3.89 -9.50 2.62
CA ARG A 108 4.65 -8.78 1.60
C ARG A 108 4.75 -7.28 1.93
N GLY A 109 5.63 -6.56 1.22
CA GLY A 109 5.90 -5.15 1.48
C GLY A 109 4.68 -4.22 1.39
N ASP A 110 3.69 -4.52 0.56
CA ASP A 110 2.43 -3.78 0.50
C ASP A 110 1.57 -4.00 1.75
N GLY A 111 1.48 -5.25 2.23
CA GLY A 111 0.84 -5.58 3.51
C GLY A 111 1.54 -4.89 4.69
N TRP A 112 2.87 -4.93 4.72
CA TRP A 112 3.65 -4.24 5.76
C TRP A 112 3.51 -2.72 5.69
N LYS A 113 3.44 -2.12 4.49
CA LYS A 113 3.12 -0.69 4.36
C LYS A 113 1.78 -0.37 5.01
N MET A 114 0.75 -1.18 4.78
CA MET A 114 -0.57 -0.95 5.39
C MET A 114 -0.51 -1.07 6.92
N ILE A 115 0.15 -2.11 7.43
CA ILE A 115 0.29 -2.37 8.86
C ILE A 115 1.06 -1.22 9.52
N LEU A 116 2.28 -0.91 9.06
CA LEU A 116 3.15 0.06 9.70
C LEU A 116 2.65 1.51 9.57
N ALA A 117 1.84 1.81 8.56
CA ALA A 117 1.17 3.11 8.47
C ALA A 117 0.12 3.34 9.58
N LYS A 118 -0.34 2.28 10.25
CA LYS A 118 -1.30 2.33 11.35
C LYS A 118 -0.72 1.94 12.71
N HIS A 119 0.22 1.00 12.69
CA HIS A 119 0.83 0.34 13.84
C HIS A 119 2.35 0.33 13.70
N PRO A 120 3.01 1.51 13.78
CA PRO A 120 4.46 1.63 13.63
C PRO A 120 5.23 0.84 14.70
N GLU A 121 4.65 0.58 15.86
CA GLU A 121 5.23 -0.25 16.93
C GLU A 121 5.48 -1.70 16.50
N LEU A 122 4.76 -2.21 15.48
CA LEU A 122 4.99 -3.54 14.92
C LEU A 122 6.26 -3.65 14.07
N VAL A 123 7.00 -2.55 13.88
CA VAL A 123 8.27 -2.54 13.16
C VAL A 123 9.31 -3.48 13.75
N ALA A 124 9.29 -3.70 15.07
CA ALA A 124 10.20 -4.61 15.76
C ALA A 124 9.98 -6.08 15.36
N ARG A 125 8.77 -6.40 14.87
CA ARG A 125 8.38 -7.74 14.40
C ARG A 125 8.49 -7.88 12.88
N CYS A 126 8.93 -6.82 12.19
CA CYS A 126 9.01 -6.79 10.74
C CYS A 126 10.29 -7.47 10.25
N PRO A 127 10.21 -8.46 9.34
CA PRO A 127 11.36 -9.18 8.81
C PRO A 127 12.08 -8.35 7.72
N LEU A 128 12.64 -7.20 8.13
CA LEU A 128 13.26 -6.23 7.22
C LEU A 128 14.39 -6.84 6.38
N GLU A 129 15.07 -7.86 6.90
CA GLU A 129 16.12 -8.59 6.19
C GLU A 129 15.60 -9.36 4.96
N LYS A 130 14.30 -9.69 4.93
CA LYS A 130 13.64 -10.39 3.81
C LYS A 130 13.01 -9.43 2.80
N PHE A 131 13.03 -8.13 3.07
CA PHE A 131 12.42 -7.17 2.16
C PHE A 131 13.19 -7.08 0.85
N SER A 132 12.45 -7.23 -0.26
CA SER A 132 12.94 -6.82 -1.56
C SER A 132 13.06 -5.30 -1.64
N THR A 133 13.82 -4.80 -2.59
CA THR A 133 13.89 -3.37 -2.94
C THR A 133 12.50 -2.77 -3.20
N TYR A 134 11.61 -3.53 -3.84
CA TYR A 134 10.20 -3.15 -4.00
C TYR A 134 9.48 -2.97 -2.65
N ALA A 135 9.70 -3.88 -1.68
CA ALA A 135 9.10 -3.77 -0.36
C ALA A 135 9.62 -2.54 0.39
N TRP A 136 10.94 -2.31 0.36
CA TRP A 136 11.56 -1.12 0.93
C TRP A 136 11.01 0.17 0.34
N ARG A 137 10.91 0.27 -0.99
CA ARG A 137 10.30 1.42 -1.68
C ARG A 137 8.85 1.68 -1.25
N THR A 138 8.15 0.62 -0.87
CA THR A 138 6.75 0.68 -0.48
C THR A 138 6.58 1.13 0.97
N VAL A 139 7.49 0.71 1.87
CA VAL A 139 7.41 0.98 3.32
C VAL A 139 8.11 2.27 3.73
N LEU A 140 9.27 2.61 3.15
CA LEU A 140 10.01 3.83 3.51
C LEU A 140 9.19 5.12 3.44
N PRO A 141 8.27 5.30 2.46
CA PRO A 141 7.44 6.49 2.42
C PRO A 141 6.48 6.67 3.60
N VAL A 142 6.13 5.58 4.29
CA VAL A 142 5.24 5.62 5.47
C VAL A 142 6.02 5.53 6.78
N CYS A 143 7.21 4.93 6.76
CA CYS A 143 8.09 4.74 7.92
C CYS A 143 9.52 5.20 7.60
N PRO A 144 9.77 6.51 7.48
CA PRO A 144 11.08 7.05 7.15
C PRO A 144 12.16 6.74 8.21
N GLU A 145 11.77 6.46 9.46
CA GLU A 145 12.66 6.01 10.53
C GLU A 145 13.39 4.69 10.22
N LEU A 146 12.89 3.91 9.25
CA LEU A 146 13.56 2.71 8.77
C LEU A 146 14.72 2.99 7.79
N ALA A 147 14.93 4.24 7.41
CA ALA A 147 15.96 4.64 6.46
C ALA A 147 17.37 4.14 6.83
N ASP A 148 17.71 4.12 8.11
CA ASP A 148 19.05 3.68 8.56
C ASP A 148 19.26 2.17 8.47
N ARG A 149 18.18 1.41 8.35
CA ARG A 149 18.20 -0.06 8.17
C ARG A 149 18.01 -0.48 6.71
N CYS A 150 17.74 0.46 5.82
CA CYS A 150 17.49 0.17 4.41
C CYS A 150 18.81 -0.13 3.67
N PRO A 151 18.89 -1.24 2.91
CA PRO A 151 20.05 -1.57 2.07
C PRO A 151 20.02 -0.74 0.78
N TRP A 152 20.32 0.56 0.90
CA TRP A 152 20.32 1.56 -0.18
C TRP A 152 21.16 1.14 -1.40
N GLU A 153 22.24 0.39 -1.16
CA GLU A 153 23.14 -0.14 -2.18
C GLU A 153 22.48 -1.15 -3.12
N LYS A 154 21.40 -1.81 -2.69
CA LYS A 154 20.66 -2.79 -3.51
C LYS A 154 19.72 -2.14 -4.53
N PHE A 155 19.37 -0.87 -4.32
CA PHE A 155 18.47 -0.17 -5.23
C PHE A 155 19.15 0.08 -6.58
N THR A 156 18.41 -0.25 -7.64
CA THR A 156 18.71 0.12 -9.02
C THR A 156 18.38 1.60 -9.27
N GLY A 157 18.90 2.18 -10.36
CA GLY A 157 18.56 3.55 -10.76
C GLY A 157 17.06 3.79 -10.94
N PHE A 158 16.35 2.79 -11.48
CA PHE A 158 14.90 2.85 -11.64
C PHE A 158 14.16 2.88 -10.30
N GLU A 159 14.57 2.05 -9.33
CA GLU A 159 13.97 2.02 -8.00
C GLU A 159 14.22 3.31 -7.22
N TRP A 160 15.42 3.88 -7.34
CA TRP A 160 15.74 5.21 -6.82
C TRP A 160 14.83 6.29 -7.42
N ALA A 161 14.69 6.32 -8.75
CA ALA A 161 13.81 7.28 -9.41
C ALA A 161 12.35 7.15 -8.91
N LEU A 162 11.82 5.94 -8.79
CA LEU A 162 10.48 5.73 -8.25
C LEU A 162 10.35 6.16 -6.78
N LEU A 163 11.33 5.84 -5.93
CA LEU A 163 11.31 6.26 -4.53
C LEU A 163 11.30 7.79 -4.40
N LEU A 164 12.14 8.49 -5.16
CA LEU A 164 12.26 9.94 -5.12
C LEU A 164 11.06 10.67 -5.72
N GLN A 165 10.35 10.04 -6.66
CA GLN A 165 9.05 10.53 -7.12
C GLN A 165 8.02 10.55 -5.98
N ASP A 166 8.01 9.51 -5.14
CA ASP A 166 7.09 9.38 -4.02
C ASP A 166 7.51 10.24 -2.81
N LYS A 167 8.81 10.26 -2.47
CA LYS A 167 9.37 10.99 -1.32
C LYS A 167 10.76 11.56 -1.60
N SER A 168 10.85 12.88 -1.65
CA SER A 168 12.10 13.60 -1.93
C SER A 168 13.10 13.62 -0.77
N MET A 169 12.68 13.34 0.46
CA MET A 169 13.55 13.42 1.65
C MET A 169 14.72 12.40 1.65
N PHE A 170 14.68 11.40 0.77
CA PHE A 170 15.77 10.42 0.62
C PHE A 170 16.79 10.81 -0.45
N ALA A 171 16.68 12.01 -1.03
CA ALA A 171 17.56 12.51 -2.10
C ALA A 171 19.03 12.50 -1.70
N ASP A 172 19.36 12.87 -0.48
CA ASP A 172 20.75 12.93 0.02
C ASP A 172 21.41 11.53 0.11
N ARG A 173 20.60 10.47 0.09
CA ARG A 173 21.07 9.07 0.07
C ARG A 173 21.16 8.49 -1.34
N CYS A 174 20.63 9.20 -2.34
CA CYS A 174 20.57 8.72 -3.72
C CYS A 174 21.97 8.80 -4.37
N PRO A 175 22.55 7.68 -4.81
CA PRO A 175 23.69 7.72 -5.71
C PRO A 175 23.19 8.13 -7.10
N TRP A 176 23.18 9.43 -7.38
CA TRP A 176 22.67 10.01 -8.63
C TRP A 176 23.29 9.43 -9.91
N SER A 177 24.50 8.89 -9.82
CA SER A 177 25.20 8.16 -10.88
C SER A 177 24.59 6.79 -11.23
N LYS A 178 23.76 6.19 -10.35
CA LYS A 178 23.06 4.93 -10.63
C LYS A 178 21.84 5.09 -11.50
N LEU A 179 21.26 6.29 -11.58
CA LEU A 179 20.07 6.51 -12.40
C LEU A 179 20.46 6.26 -13.86
N THR A 180 19.56 5.68 -14.65
CA THR A 180 19.74 5.68 -16.10
C THR A 180 19.11 6.95 -16.66
N ILE A 181 19.40 7.31 -17.91
CA ILE A 181 18.70 8.42 -18.58
C ILE A 181 17.19 8.22 -18.60
N SER A 182 16.72 6.99 -18.76
CA SER A 182 15.28 6.68 -18.64
C SER A 182 14.75 6.93 -17.23
N SER A 183 15.51 6.59 -16.18
CA SER A 183 15.14 6.83 -14.79
C SER A 183 15.13 8.33 -14.47
N TRP A 184 16.13 9.08 -14.94
CA TRP A 184 16.19 10.54 -14.86
C TRP A 184 15.00 11.19 -15.54
N ARG A 185 14.69 10.78 -16.77
CA ARG A 185 13.53 11.25 -17.52
C ARG A 185 12.24 11.07 -16.73
N ASP A 186 12.01 9.89 -16.18
CA ASP A 186 10.80 9.61 -15.41
C ASP A 186 10.74 10.41 -14.10
N LEU A 187 11.87 10.57 -13.42
CA LEU A 187 11.98 11.40 -12.22
C LEU A 187 11.68 12.87 -12.52
N LEU A 188 12.35 13.47 -13.50
CA LEU A 188 12.26 14.89 -13.83
C LEU A 188 10.87 15.29 -14.34
N ARG A 189 10.19 14.38 -15.06
CA ARG A 189 8.80 14.59 -15.48
C ARG A 189 7.85 14.83 -14.30
N LYS A 190 8.10 14.22 -13.15
CA LYS A 190 7.28 14.40 -11.94
C LYS A 190 7.89 15.38 -10.92
N LYS A 191 9.21 15.51 -10.90
CA LYS A 191 9.99 16.26 -9.90
C LYS A 191 11.14 17.01 -10.60
N PRO A 192 10.85 18.09 -11.35
CA PRO A 192 11.88 18.84 -12.10
C PRO A 192 12.95 19.47 -11.19
N GLY A 193 12.63 19.74 -9.92
CA GLY A 193 13.57 20.30 -8.95
C GLY A 193 14.83 19.44 -8.69
N PHE A 194 14.83 18.16 -9.07
CA PHE A 194 16.03 17.32 -8.97
C PHE A 194 17.06 17.53 -10.07
N LEU A 195 16.77 18.37 -11.07
CA LEU A 195 17.69 18.64 -12.18
C LEU A 195 19.07 19.14 -11.71
N ALA A 196 19.13 19.87 -10.60
CA ALA A 196 20.38 20.34 -10.01
C ALA A 196 21.34 19.21 -9.59
N ASN A 197 20.85 17.97 -9.43
CA ASN A 197 21.65 16.80 -9.09
C ASN A 197 22.11 16.00 -10.33
N PHE A 198 21.70 16.41 -11.53
CA PHE A 198 22.12 15.77 -12.77
C PHE A 198 23.53 16.23 -13.15
N SER A 199 24.44 15.27 -13.41
CA SER A 199 25.75 15.55 -13.98
C SER A 199 25.92 14.80 -15.31
N LEU A 200 26.45 15.51 -16.30
CA LEU A 200 26.83 14.99 -17.61
C LEU A 200 27.99 14.00 -17.54
N ASP A 201 28.83 14.09 -16.51
CA ASP A 201 30.00 13.23 -16.34
C ASP A 201 29.61 11.75 -16.20
N PHE A 202 28.36 11.47 -15.81
CA PHE A 202 27.83 10.11 -15.69
C PHE A 202 27.31 9.54 -17.02
N TYR A 203 27.10 10.37 -18.05
CA TYR A 203 26.50 9.96 -19.33
C TYR A 203 27.25 10.59 -20.52
N PRO A 204 28.38 10.02 -20.94
CA PRO A 204 29.12 10.50 -22.10
C PRO A 204 28.38 10.11 -23.40
N GLY A 205 27.36 10.90 -23.77
CA GLY A 205 26.57 10.68 -24.97
C GLY A 205 25.82 11.95 -25.41
N PRO A 206 26.18 12.60 -26.54
CA PRO A 206 25.57 13.86 -26.96
C PRO A 206 24.05 13.75 -27.23
N ASP A 207 23.57 12.58 -27.64
CA ASP A 207 22.15 12.34 -27.96
C ASP A 207 21.28 12.16 -26.72
N GLU A 208 21.86 11.69 -25.62
CA GLU A 208 21.12 11.35 -24.39
C GLU A 208 20.77 12.61 -23.59
N PHE A 209 21.69 13.58 -23.55
CA PHE A 209 21.44 14.90 -22.96
C PHE A 209 20.44 15.73 -23.76
N SER A 210 20.56 15.72 -25.10
CA SER A 210 19.58 16.33 -26.00
C SER A 210 18.18 15.75 -25.76
N THR A 211 18.08 14.43 -25.52
CA THR A 211 16.83 13.76 -25.19
C THR A 211 16.27 14.20 -23.83
N LEU A 212 17.10 14.37 -22.79
CA LEU A 212 16.66 14.88 -21.48
C LEU A 212 16.21 16.34 -21.53
N LEU A 213 16.96 17.21 -22.22
CA LEU A 213 16.60 18.61 -22.41
C LEU A 213 15.29 18.77 -23.17
N ARG A 214 15.09 18.01 -24.26
CA ARG A 214 13.81 18.02 -24.99
C ARG A 214 12.63 17.68 -24.09
N ILE A 215 12.80 16.74 -23.15
CA ILE A 215 11.71 16.31 -22.26
C ILE A 215 11.45 17.33 -21.14
N CYS A 216 12.50 17.98 -20.63
CA CYS A 216 12.34 19.06 -19.65
C CYS A 216 11.74 20.33 -20.27
N CYS A 217 12.02 20.61 -21.55
CA CYS A 217 11.52 21.79 -22.26
C CYS A 217 10.11 21.64 -22.86
N ILE A 218 9.54 20.43 -22.94
CA ILE A 218 8.16 20.21 -23.42
C ILE A 218 7.13 20.43 -22.30
N GLY A 219 7.52 20.35 -21.02
CA GLY A 219 6.70 20.84 -19.91
C GLY A 219 6.97 22.33 -19.70
N GLU A 220 5.94 23.14 -19.48
CA GLU A 220 5.99 24.61 -19.25
C GLU A 220 6.75 25.05 -17.98
N THR A 221 7.80 24.34 -17.57
CA THR A 221 8.72 24.79 -16.52
C THR A 221 9.96 25.33 -17.19
N ALA A 222 10.07 26.67 -17.24
CA ALA A 222 11.29 27.33 -17.64
C ALA A 222 12.46 26.77 -16.81
N LEU A 223 13.49 26.27 -17.49
CA LEU A 223 14.75 25.90 -16.84
C LEU A 223 15.28 27.14 -16.10
N PRO A 224 15.90 26.99 -14.91
CA PRO A 224 16.45 28.12 -14.17
C PRO A 224 17.42 28.92 -15.04
N HIS A 225 17.24 30.24 -15.06
CA HIS A 225 18.15 31.19 -15.70
C HIS A 225 19.56 30.97 -15.14
N GLY A 226 20.48 30.49 -15.98
CA GLY A 226 21.86 30.16 -15.59
C GLY A 226 22.31 28.75 -16.02
N MET A 227 21.39 27.86 -16.40
CA MET A 227 21.77 26.52 -16.84
C MET A 227 22.53 26.51 -18.18
N PHE A 228 22.31 27.51 -19.03
CA PHE A 228 22.96 27.60 -20.34
C PHE A 228 24.34 28.29 -20.33
N GLU A 229 24.75 28.92 -19.22
CA GLU A 229 25.95 29.77 -19.19
C GLU A 229 27.27 28.98 -19.14
N ASN A 230 27.22 27.69 -18.80
CA ASN A 230 28.39 26.80 -18.79
C ASN A 230 28.60 26.04 -20.11
N PHE A 231 27.81 26.29 -21.16
CA PHE A 231 27.93 25.59 -22.43
C PHE A 231 28.67 26.43 -23.47
N SER A 232 29.98 26.23 -23.59
CA SER A 232 30.83 26.84 -24.63
C SER A 232 30.65 26.18 -26.01
N ALA A 233 29.50 25.59 -26.29
CA ALA A 233 29.18 25.00 -27.58
C ALA A 233 27.95 25.71 -28.15
N THR A 234 28.16 26.44 -29.25
CA THR A 234 27.13 27.07 -30.07
C THR A 234 25.88 26.18 -30.21
N PRO A 235 24.68 26.68 -29.85
CA PRO A 235 23.45 25.92 -30.09
C PRO A 235 23.23 25.75 -31.60
N PRO A 236 22.75 24.60 -32.09
CA PRO A 236 22.31 24.48 -33.47
C PRO A 236 21.16 25.46 -33.72
N LEU A 237 21.21 26.20 -34.83
CA LEU A 237 20.29 27.27 -35.26
C LEU A 237 18.79 26.88 -35.42
N PHE A 238 18.37 25.73 -34.90
CA PHE A 238 16.99 25.23 -35.02
C PHE A 238 16.08 25.53 -33.81
N TRP A 239 16.53 26.34 -32.83
CA TRP A 239 15.79 26.55 -31.58
C TRP A 239 14.80 27.72 -31.54
N PHE A 240 14.69 28.56 -32.58
CA PHE A 240 13.73 29.67 -32.58
C PHE A 240 12.82 29.66 -33.82
N SER A 241 11.76 28.84 -33.76
CA SER A 241 10.56 29.06 -34.56
C SER A 241 9.30 28.96 -33.69
N GLY A 242 9.30 29.70 -32.59
CA GLY A 242 8.13 29.94 -31.74
C GLY A 242 7.85 31.44 -31.72
N ARG A 243 6.69 31.82 -32.25
CA ARG A 243 6.26 33.20 -32.52
C ARG A 243 6.15 34.01 -31.22
N TRP A 244 7.10 34.91 -30.95
CA TRP A 244 6.96 35.96 -29.94
C TRP A 244 6.18 37.13 -30.54
N THR A 245 4.89 37.25 -30.21
CA THR A 245 4.19 38.54 -30.35
C THR A 245 4.45 39.34 -29.09
N SER A 246 5.40 40.27 -29.17
CA SER A 246 5.69 41.28 -28.17
C SER A 246 4.50 42.22 -28.00
N SER A 247 3.86 42.24 -26.83
CA SER A 247 3.27 43.47 -26.31
C SER A 247 4.19 43.98 -25.21
N MET A 248 4.80 45.14 -25.45
CA MET A 248 5.39 45.95 -24.39
C MET A 248 4.29 46.86 -23.84
N PRO A 249 4.19 47.04 -22.51
CA PRO A 249 3.77 48.31 -21.95
C PRO A 249 5.01 49.16 -21.67
N GLY A 250 5.02 50.37 -22.21
CA GLY A 250 6.03 51.38 -21.93
C GLY A 250 5.84 52.09 -20.60
N ASN A 251 6.80 53.00 -20.35
CA ASN A 251 6.91 54.01 -19.28
C ASN A 251 7.50 53.48 -17.95
N ILE A 252 8.47 54.13 -17.31
CA ILE A 252 9.00 55.51 -17.37
C ILE A 252 10.53 55.46 -17.35
#